data_AF-A0A5S9M4W4-F1
#
_entry.id   AF-A0A5S9M4W4-F1
#
_cell.length_a   1.000
_cell.length_b   1.000
_cell.length_c   1.000
_cell.angle_alpha   90.00
_cell.angle_beta   90.00
_cell.angle_gamma   90.00
#
_symmetry.space_group_name_H-M   'P 1'
#
loop_
_entity.id
_entity.type
_entity.pdbx_description
1 polymer ?
#
loop_
_entity_poly.entity_id
_entity_poly.type
_entity_poly.pdbx_seq_one_letter_code
_entity_poly.pdbx_strand_id
1 'polypeptide(L)'
;MKKHYDVAIIGGGIIGVSIAYHLAKAGKQVVLFEANEIGKQTTSAAAGMLGAHAEGEGHEDFFFQAGRASQALYEKLKVDLLHESGIDIRTSAGGIMKVAFTEEEKQALCRMQHLSTFKWLDASSVKKNACLKLQITCWEQV
;
A
#
# COMPACT_ATOMS: atom_id res chain seq x y z
N MET A 1 -10.55 20.09 -26.48
CA MET A 1 -10.04 20.36 -25.11
C MET A 1 -10.64 21.64 -24.59
N LYS A 2 -10.94 21.73 -23.29
CA LYS A 2 -11.28 23.02 -22.67
C LYS A 2 -10.07 23.94 -22.70
N LYS A 3 -10.31 25.26 -22.74
CA LYS A 3 -9.25 26.28 -22.71
C LYS A 3 -8.75 26.59 -21.29
N HIS A 4 -9.47 26.14 -20.26
CA HIS A 4 -9.17 26.40 -18.86
C HIS A 4 -9.41 25.15 -18.01
N TYR A 5 -8.52 24.89 -17.06
CA TYR A 5 -8.60 23.84 -16.04
C TYR A 5 -8.18 24.44 -14.70
N ASP A 6 -8.68 23.91 -13.59
CA ASP A 6 -8.29 24.33 -12.25
C ASP A 6 -6.90 23.80 -11.89
N VAL A 7 -6.59 22.58 -12.33
CA VAL A 7 -5.30 21.91 -12.05
C VAL A 7 -4.83 21.15 -13.29
N ALA A 8 -3.55 21.32 -13.62
CA ALA A 8 -2.84 20.49 -14.60
C ALA A 8 -1.83 19.59 -13.90
N ILE A 9 -1.84 18.30 -14.22
CA ILE A 9 -0.96 17.28 -13.64
C ILE A 9 -0.05 16.73 -14.75
N ILE A 10 1.25 16.66 -14.47
CA ILE A 10 2.26 16.11 -15.39
C ILE A 10 2.77 14.79 -14.81
N GLY A 11 2.49 13.69 -15.50
CA GLY A 11 2.84 12.33 -15.11
C GLY A 11 1.62 11.45 -14.82
N GLY A 12 1.46 10.38 -15.60
CA GLY A 12 0.38 9.40 -15.53
C GLY A 12 0.72 8.14 -14.75
N GLY A 13 1.67 8.20 -13.82
CA GLY A 13 1.90 7.13 -12.83
C GLY A 13 0.82 7.10 -11.75
N ILE A 14 0.88 6.11 -10.86
CA ILE A 14 -0.12 5.93 -9.77
C ILE A 14 -0.29 7.19 -8.89
N ILE A 15 0.78 7.94 -8.65
CA ILE A 15 0.74 9.18 -7.87
C ILE A 15 -0.08 10.25 -8.61
N GLY A 16 0.23 10.53 -9.88
CA GLY A 16 -0.48 11.53 -10.66
C GLY A 16 -1.95 11.17 -10.90
N VAL A 17 -2.23 9.90 -11.17
CA VAL A 17 -3.61 9.40 -11.33
C VAL A 17 -4.38 9.48 -10.01
N SER A 18 -3.76 9.14 -8.87
CA SER A 18 -4.39 9.27 -7.55
C SER A 18 -4.75 10.74 -7.24
N ILE A 19 -3.82 11.67 -7.50
CA ILE A 19 -4.08 13.10 -7.34
C ILE A 19 -5.22 13.55 -8.26
N ALA A 20 -5.21 13.14 -9.53
CA ALA A 20 -6.26 13.48 -10.48
C ALA A 20 -7.63 12.97 -10.03
N TYR A 21 -7.68 11.73 -9.57
CA TYR A 21 -8.88 11.08 -9.05
C TYR A 21 -9.50 11.85 -7.89
N HIS A 22 -8.70 12.13 -6.85
CA HIS A 22 -9.21 12.82 -5.66
C HIS A 22 -9.61 14.28 -5.94
N LEU A 23 -8.88 15.00 -6.79
CA LEU A 23 -9.24 16.36 -7.18
C LEU A 23 -10.52 16.40 -8.03
N ALA A 24 -10.67 15.48 -8.99
CA ALA A 24 -11.88 15.37 -9.78
C ALA A 24 -13.10 15.02 -8.91
N LYS A 25 -12.94 14.09 -7.96
CA LYS A 25 -13.99 13.74 -6.98
C LYS A 25 -14.37 14.91 -6.06
N ALA A 26 -13.43 15.83 -5.81
CA ALA A 26 -13.67 17.10 -5.11
C ALA A 26 -14.25 18.22 -6.02
N GLY A 27 -14.66 17.90 -7.25
CA GLY A 27 -15.33 18.82 -8.17
C GLY A 27 -14.39 19.75 -8.95
N LYS A 28 -13.08 19.50 -8.95
CA LYS A 28 -12.11 20.30 -9.71
C LYS A 28 -12.08 19.87 -11.18
N GLN A 29 -11.89 20.83 -12.08
CA GLN A 29 -11.59 20.58 -13.48
C GLN A 29 -10.11 20.27 -13.63
N VAL A 30 -9.79 18.99 -13.80
CA VAL A 30 -8.40 18.50 -13.88
C VAL A 30 -8.06 18.09 -15.30
N VAL A 31 -6.83 18.39 -15.74
CA VAL A 31 -6.21 17.79 -16.92
C VAL A 31 -4.94 17.06 -16.51
N LEU A 32 -4.74 15.84 -17.01
CA LEU A 32 -3.54 15.05 -16.78
C LEU A 32 -2.83 14.83 -18.11
N PHE A 33 -1.52 15.08 -18.12
CA PHE A 33 -0.64 14.84 -19.26
C PHE A 33 0.32 13.70 -18.92
N GLU A 34 0.36 12.69 -19.78
CA GLU A 34 1.33 11.60 -19.74
C GLU A 34 2.04 11.55 -21.09
N ALA A 35 3.36 11.38 -21.06
CA ALA A 35 4.17 11.35 -22.27
C ALA A 35 3.92 10.08 -23.12
N ASN A 36 3.60 8.96 -22.45
CA ASN A 36 3.36 7.68 -23.07
C ASN A 36 1.97 7.13 -22.68
N GLU A 37 1.94 5.97 -22.02
CA GLU A 37 0.73 5.30 -21.59
C GLU A 37 0.63 5.31 -20.05
N ILE A 38 -0.59 5.53 -19.55
CA ILE A 38 -0.89 5.61 -18.12
C ILE A 38 -0.38 4.38 -17.39
N GLY A 39 0.37 4.59 -16.31
CA GLY A 39 0.85 3.54 -15.42
C GLY A 39 1.96 2.63 -15.97
N LYS A 40 2.44 2.81 -17.21
CA LYS A 40 3.36 1.85 -17.87
C LYS A 40 4.83 1.92 -17.47
N GLN A 41 5.24 2.90 -16.69
CA GLN A 41 6.60 2.95 -16.16
C GLN A 41 6.65 2.21 -14.80
N THR A 42 7.29 2.79 -13.79
CA THR A 42 7.52 2.19 -12.47
C THR A 42 6.26 1.63 -11.81
N THR A 43 5.10 2.26 -12.03
CA THR A 43 3.82 1.77 -11.50
C THR A 43 3.52 0.33 -11.93
N SER A 44 3.70 0.00 -13.21
CA SER A 44 3.45 -1.36 -13.72
C SER A 44 4.51 -2.38 -13.30
N ALA A 45 5.71 -1.92 -12.95
CA ALA A 45 6.81 -2.77 -12.50
C ALA A 45 6.77 -3.08 -11.00
N ALA A 46 5.97 -2.35 -10.22
CA ALA A 46 5.89 -2.51 -8.77
C ALA A 46 5.17 -3.82 -8.38
N ALA A 47 5.64 -4.45 -7.31
CA ALA A 47 5.03 -5.67 -6.77
C ALA A 47 3.65 -5.44 -6.10
N GLY A 48 3.34 -4.20 -5.74
CA GLY A 48 2.05 -3.84 -5.12
C GLY A 48 1.93 -4.13 -3.62
N MET A 49 3.04 -4.30 -2.90
CA MET A 49 3.02 -4.52 -1.45
C MET A 49 2.63 -3.23 -0.69
N LEU A 50 1.70 -3.35 0.26
CA LEU A 50 1.37 -2.27 1.21
C LEU A 50 2.25 -2.43 2.46
N GLY A 51 3.55 -2.20 2.28
CA GLY A 51 4.62 -2.66 3.16
C GLY A 51 5.16 -1.66 4.18
N ALA A 52 4.34 -0.81 4.81
CA ALA A 52 4.82 0.22 5.74
C ALA A 52 5.76 -0.33 6.84
N HIS A 53 5.48 -1.53 7.34
CA HIS A 53 6.34 -2.23 8.31
C HIS A 53 7.59 -2.86 7.69
N ALA A 54 7.51 -3.29 6.43
CA ALA A 54 8.62 -3.95 5.76
C ALA A 54 9.73 -2.95 5.39
N GLU A 55 9.31 -1.75 5.01
CA GLU A 55 10.16 -0.64 4.54
C GLU A 55 10.76 0.20 5.68
N GLY A 56 10.14 0.17 6.86
CA GLY A 56 10.66 0.84 8.06
C GLY A 56 11.63 -0.02 8.87
N GLU A 57 12.44 0.64 9.71
CA GLU A 57 13.39 -0.01 10.64
C GLU A 57 12.82 -0.17 12.07
N GLY A 58 11.49 -0.14 12.20
CA GLY A 58 10.81 -0.18 13.50
C GLY A 58 10.75 1.16 14.22
N HIS A 59 11.05 2.27 13.54
CA HIS A 59 10.82 3.60 14.07
C HIS A 59 9.41 4.08 13.70
N GLU A 60 8.69 4.63 14.68
CA GLU A 60 7.39 5.27 14.46
C GLU A 60 7.55 6.71 13.98
N ASP A 61 8.39 6.92 12.97
CA ASP A 61 8.64 8.23 12.38
C ASP A 61 7.48 8.71 11.49
N PHE A 62 7.62 9.92 10.96
CA PHE A 62 6.62 10.51 10.08
C PHE A 62 6.28 9.61 8.87
N PHE A 63 7.29 8.96 8.28
CA PHE A 63 7.08 8.14 7.08
C PHE A 63 6.35 6.85 7.42
N PHE A 64 6.67 6.23 8.57
CA PHE A 64 5.93 5.07 9.07
C PHE A 64 4.46 5.42 9.31
N GLN A 65 4.19 6.52 10.02
CA GLN A 65 2.82 6.95 10.31
C GLN A 65 2.04 7.31 9.04
N ALA A 66 2.68 8.02 8.09
CA ALA A 66 2.07 8.32 6.79
C ALA A 66 1.79 7.04 5.98
N GLY A 67 2.71 6.08 5.97
CA GLY A 67 2.54 4.78 5.30
C GLY A 67 1.39 3.98 5.90
N ARG A 68 1.27 3.94 7.23
CA ARG A 68 0.16 3.29 7.95
C ARG A 68 -1.18 3.95 7.69
N ALA A 69 -1.23 5.28 7.72
CA ALA A 69 -2.43 6.03 7.37
C ALA A 69 -2.87 5.75 5.92
N SER A 70 -1.92 5.79 4.98
CA SER A 70 -2.17 5.45 3.57
C SER A 70 -2.68 4.01 3.41
N GLN A 71 -2.08 3.04 4.11
CA GLN A 71 -2.49 1.64 4.09
C GLN A 71 -3.95 1.46 4.56
N ALA A 72 -4.39 2.20 5.59
CA ALA A 72 -5.77 2.13 6.07
C ALA A 72 -6.79 2.63 5.04
N LEU A 73 -6.42 3.61 4.19
CA LEU A 73 -7.30 4.17 3.18
C LEU A 73 -7.64 3.17 2.04
N TYR A 74 -6.83 2.13 1.84
CA TYR A 74 -7.06 1.13 0.78
C TYR A 74 -8.38 0.36 0.94
N GLU A 75 -8.86 0.19 2.18
CA GLU A 75 -10.12 -0.53 2.44
C GLU A 75 -11.33 0.17 1.84
N LYS A 76 -11.37 1.50 1.90
CA LYS A 76 -12.40 2.30 1.24
C LYS A 76 -12.10 2.44 -0.26
N LEU A 77 -10.83 2.67 -0.62
CA LEU A 77 -10.43 2.92 -2.00
C LEU A 77 -10.78 1.74 -2.93
N LYS A 78 -10.60 0.49 -2.48
CA LYS A 78 -10.94 -0.69 -3.29
C LYS A 78 -12.43 -0.73 -3.67
N VAL A 79 -13.31 -0.32 -2.74
CA VAL A 79 -14.76 -0.29 -2.95
C VAL A 79 -15.13 0.85 -3.88
N ASP A 80 -14.63 2.05 -3.60
CA ASP A 80 -14.89 3.25 -4.41
C ASP A 80 -14.46 3.02 -5.88
N LEU A 81 -13.24 2.50 -6.11
CA LEU A 81 -12.72 2.28 -7.46
C LEU A 81 -13.48 1.18 -8.20
N LEU A 82 -13.81 0.07 -7.54
CA LEU A 82 -14.62 -0.99 -8.15
C LEU A 82 -15.98 -0.46 -8.59
N HIS A 83 -16.64 0.33 -7.73
CA HIS A 83 -17.94 0.91 -8.03
C HIS A 83 -17.88 1.94 -9.18
N GLU A 84 -16.88 2.82 -9.17
CA GLU A 84 -16.82 3.94 -10.12
C GLU A 84 -16.21 3.57 -11.47
N SER A 85 -15.32 2.57 -11.52
CA SER A 85 -14.61 2.18 -12.74
C SER A 85 -14.94 0.77 -13.24
N GLY A 86 -15.53 -0.08 -12.40
CA GLY A 86 -15.71 -1.51 -12.68
C GLY A 86 -14.41 -2.33 -12.61
N ILE A 87 -13.30 -1.73 -12.19
CA ILE A 87 -11.98 -2.38 -12.11
C ILE A 87 -11.66 -2.72 -10.65
N ASP A 88 -11.47 -4.01 -10.38
CA ASP A 88 -10.93 -4.49 -9.11
C ASP A 88 -9.40 -4.31 -9.06
N ILE A 89 -8.92 -3.64 -8.01
CA ILE A 89 -7.49 -3.43 -7.74
C ILE A 89 -6.82 -4.65 -7.05
N ARG A 90 -7.60 -5.69 -6.73
CA ARG A 90 -7.14 -7.01 -6.29
C ARG A 90 -6.29 -6.97 -5.02
N THR A 91 -6.73 -6.24 -4.00
CA THR A 91 -6.05 -6.22 -2.70
C THR A 91 -6.15 -7.58 -2.01
N SER A 92 -5.09 -7.95 -1.27
CA SER A 92 -5.03 -9.19 -0.48
C SER A 92 -4.63 -8.91 0.96
N ALA A 93 -5.35 -9.50 1.90
CA ALA A 93 -5.11 -9.38 3.35
C ALA A 93 -4.15 -10.44 3.89
N GLY A 94 -3.40 -11.16 3.03
CA GLY A 94 -2.51 -12.25 3.43
C GLY A 94 -1.36 -11.86 4.37
N GLY A 95 -1.14 -10.56 4.59
CA GLY A 95 -0.05 -10.05 5.43
C GLY A 95 1.32 -10.14 4.75
N ILE A 96 2.36 -9.73 5.49
CA ILE A 96 3.77 -9.77 5.05
C ILE A 96 4.58 -10.48 6.13
N MET A 97 5.39 -11.46 5.73
CA MET A 97 6.29 -12.17 6.62
C MET A 97 7.73 -11.76 6.32
N LYS A 98 8.36 -11.04 7.26
CA LYS A 98 9.78 -10.69 7.19
C LYS A 98 10.59 -11.79 7.88
N VAL A 99 11.45 -12.47 7.12
CA VAL A 99 12.23 -13.62 7.59
C VAL A 99 13.64 -13.16 7.96
N ALA A 100 14.18 -13.72 9.04
CA ALA A 100 15.59 -13.57 9.41
C ALA A 100 16.31 -14.91 9.23
N PHE A 101 17.45 -14.88 8.54
CA PHE A 101 18.38 -15.99 8.32
C PHE A 101 19.64 -15.86 9.17
N THR A 102 19.93 -14.67 9.71
CA THR A 102 21.04 -14.44 10.65
C THR A 102 20.57 -13.90 12.01
N GLU A 103 21.44 -13.98 13.02
CA GLU A 103 21.12 -13.47 14.36
C GLU A 103 21.05 -11.93 14.36
N GLU A 104 21.83 -11.25 13.51
CA GLU A 104 21.79 -9.80 13.34
C GLU A 104 20.44 -9.35 12.74
N GLU A 105 19.95 -10.05 11.72
CA GLU A 105 18.63 -9.79 11.13
C GLU A 105 17.52 -10.01 12.16
N LYS A 106 17.62 -11.09 12.94
CA LYS A 106 16.67 -11.38 14.02
C LYS A 106 16.67 -10.28 15.07
N GLN A 107 17.85 -9.78 15.48
CA GLN A 107 17.96 -8.65 16.42
C GLN A 107 17.34 -7.37 15.85
N ALA A 108 17.51 -7.10 14.56
CA ALA A 108 16.88 -5.96 13.90
C ALA A 108 15.35 -6.09 13.92
N LEU A 109 14.80 -7.28 13.63
CA LEU A 109 13.36 -7.54 13.71
C LEU A 109 12.80 -7.45 15.13
N CYS A 110 13.59 -7.79 16.15
CA CYS A 110 13.19 -7.63 17.55
C CYS A 110 12.87 -6.17 17.90
N ARG A 111 13.46 -5.19 17.20
CA ARG A 111 13.13 -3.77 17.42
C ARG A 111 11.67 -3.47 17.13
N MET A 112 11.02 -4.23 16.25
CA MET A 112 9.62 -4.03 15.86
C MET A 112 8.62 -4.66 16.86
N GLN A 113 9.08 -5.36 17.90
CA GLN A 113 8.19 -6.07 18.84
C GLN A 113 7.24 -5.15 19.63
N HIS A 114 7.56 -3.88 19.77
CA HIS A 114 6.69 -2.90 20.44
C HIS A 114 5.47 -2.50 19.58
N LEU A 115 5.51 -2.75 18.27
CA LEU A 115 4.41 -2.41 17.37
C LEU A 115 3.27 -3.43 17.57
N SER A 116 2.06 -2.94 17.86
CA SER A 116 0.89 -3.79 18.11
C SER A 116 0.50 -4.68 16.93
N THR A 117 0.87 -4.29 15.72
CA THR A 117 0.64 -5.00 14.46
C THR A 117 1.73 -6.00 14.12
N PHE A 118 2.78 -6.12 14.94
CA PHE A 118 3.85 -7.08 14.76
C PHE A 118 3.59 -8.36 15.57
N LYS A 119 3.81 -9.51 14.94
CA LYS A 119 3.73 -10.81 15.61
C LYS A 119 5.01 -11.59 15.34
N TRP A 120 5.73 -11.95 16.40
CA TRP A 120 6.87 -12.84 16.30
C TRP A 120 6.41 -14.27 16.01
N LEU A 121 7.03 -14.91 15.02
CA LEU A 121 6.83 -16.32 14.70
C LEU A 121 8.17 -17.03 14.78
N ASP A 122 8.24 -18.10 15.59
CA ASP A 122 9.41 -18.97 15.59
C ASP A 122 9.48 -19.83 14.32
N ALA A 123 10.67 -20.34 14.00
CA ALA A 123 10.91 -21.13 12.79
C ALA A 123 10.05 -22.39 12.68
N SER A 124 9.67 -23.01 13.81
CA SER A 124 8.81 -24.20 13.82
C SER A 124 7.35 -23.85 13.52
N SER A 125 6.91 -22.66 13.94
CA SER A 125 5.59 -22.11 13.68
C SER A 125 5.43 -21.62 12.24
N VAL A 126 6.49 -21.14 11.59
CA VAL A 126 6.45 -20.73 10.17
C VAL A 126 6.05 -21.92 9.27
N LYS A 127 6.61 -23.11 9.47
CA LYS A 127 6.29 -24.31 8.66
C LYS A 127 4.83 -24.75 8.78
N LYS A 128 4.22 -24.57 9.97
CA LYS A 128 2.80 -24.90 10.21
C LYS A 128 1.86 -23.88 9.56
N ASN A 129 2.25 -22.60 9.55
CA ASN A 129 1.45 -21.52 8.98
C ASN A 129 1.65 -21.33 7.47
N ALA A 130 2.77 -21.79 6.91
CA ALA A 130 3.05 -21.72 5.46
C ALA A 130 2.11 -22.57 4.59
N CYS A 131 1.41 -23.54 5.20
CA CYS A 131 0.45 -24.42 4.51
C CYS A 131 -1.00 -23.91 4.56
N LEU A 132 -1.28 -22.86 5.33
CA LEU A 132 -2.59 -22.23 5.36
C LEU A 132 -2.67 -21.23 4.20
N LYS A 133 -3.40 -21.61 3.15
CA LYS A 133 -3.88 -20.69 2.12
C LYS A 133 -4.31 -19.36 2.75
N LEU A 134 -3.65 -18.25 2.39
CA LEU A 134 -4.26 -16.93 2.16
C LEU A 134 -5.47 -16.55 3.03
N GLN A 135 -5.39 -16.70 4.36
CA GLN A 135 -6.38 -16.18 5.30
C GLN A 135 -5.66 -15.79 6.60
N ILE A 136 -5.14 -14.57 6.65
CA ILE A 136 -5.00 -13.86 7.92
C ILE A 136 -6.09 -12.80 7.90
N THR A 137 -7.19 -13.14 8.54
CA THR A 137 -8.32 -12.24 8.79
C THR A 137 -7.87 -11.08 9.67
N CYS A 138 -8.27 -9.89 9.23
CA CYS A 138 -8.34 -8.63 9.98
C CYS A 138 -8.79 -8.87 11.44
N TRP A 139 -8.08 -8.27 12.40
CA TRP A 139 -8.70 -7.92 13.67
C TRP A 139 -9.03 -6.44 13.63
N GLU A 140 -10.34 -6.17 13.61
CA GLU A 140 -10.94 -4.91 14.06
C GLU A 140 -10.57 -4.64 15.53
N GLN A 141 -10.72 -3.37 15.92
CA GLN A 141 -10.53 -2.75 17.24
C GLN A 141 -9.15 -2.11 17.47
N VAL A 142 -8.96 -0.90 16.91
CA VAL A 142 -9.10 0.38 17.64
C VAL A 142 -9.66 1.44 16.69
#